data_AF-A0A938T2C7-F1
#
_entry.id   AF-A0A938T2C7-F1
#
_cell.length_a   1.000
_cell.length_b   1.000
_cell.length_c   1.000
_cell.angle_alpha   90.00
_cell.angle_beta   90.00
_cell.angle_gamma   90.00
#
_symmetry.space_group_name_H-M   'P 1'
#
loop_
_entity.id
_entity.type
_entity.pdbx_description
1 polymer ?
#
loop_
_entity_poly.entity_id
_entity_poly.type
_entity_poly.pdbx_seq_one_letter_code
_entity_poly.pdbx_strand_id
1 'polypeptide(L)'
;MKQKKEAWGSRLGVILAVTGSAVGLGNFLRFPGKAAQYEGGAFMIPYVIALLLLGLPIAWAEWAMGRRGGAHGHNSIPGIFRVVWRNKLSPYLGVLGLLIPVVIYMYYVYIEAWCLGYAFKFATGQMALGVDKTAYTEFFTGFVGM
;
A
#
# COMPACT_ATOMS: atom_id res chain seq x y z
N MET A 1 -11.33 28.61 -18.26
CA MET A 1 -12.28 27.54 -17.87
C MET A 1 -12.09 27.24 -16.39
N LYS A 2 -13.15 27.29 -15.56
CA LYS A 2 -13.06 26.89 -14.14
C LYS A 2 -12.86 25.36 -14.11
N GLN A 3 -11.67 24.90 -13.72
CA GLN A 3 -11.36 23.49 -13.60
C GLN A 3 -12.30 22.87 -12.55
N LYS A 4 -13.18 21.96 -12.98
CA LYS A 4 -14.12 21.27 -12.09
C LYS A 4 -13.28 20.38 -11.16
N LYS A 5 -13.21 20.71 -9.87
CA LYS A 5 -12.51 19.86 -8.89
C LYS A 5 -13.21 18.51 -8.85
N GLU A 6 -12.47 17.44 -9.10
CA GLU A 6 -12.98 16.09 -8.87
C GLU A 6 -13.27 15.90 -7.39
N ALA A 7 -14.45 15.36 -7.10
CA ALA A 7 -14.92 15.11 -5.76
C ALA A 7 -15.57 13.72 -5.72
N TRP A 8 -15.53 13.10 -4.56
CA TRP A 8 -16.10 11.77 -4.37
C TRP A 8 -17.62 11.80 -4.53
N GLY A 9 -18.15 10.87 -5.35
CA GLY A 9 -19.57 10.79 -5.65
C GLY A 9 -20.43 10.30 -4.47
N SER A 10 -19.87 9.54 -3.53
CA SER A 10 -20.58 9.07 -2.34
C SER A 10 -19.63 8.80 -1.18
N ARG A 11 -20.14 8.85 0.06
CA ARG A 11 -19.36 8.49 1.27
C ARG A 11 -18.88 7.04 1.22
N LEU A 12 -19.73 6.14 0.74
CA LEU A 12 -19.38 4.73 0.59
C LEU A 12 -18.24 4.55 -0.43
N GLY A 13 -18.28 5.29 -1.54
CA GLY A 13 -17.19 5.29 -2.52
C GLY A 13 -15.84 5.72 -1.93
N VAL A 14 -15.84 6.74 -1.06
CA VAL A 14 -14.62 7.14 -0.33
C VAL A 14 -14.13 5.99 0.54
N ILE A 15 -15.00 5.43 1.38
CA ILE A 15 -14.62 4.38 2.34
C ILE A 15 -14.03 3.17 1.60
N LEU A 16 -14.67 2.74 0.51
CA LEU A 16 -14.20 1.61 -0.29
C LEU A 16 -12.87 1.90 -0.98
N ALA A 17 -12.69 3.09 -1.57
CA ALA A 17 -11.44 3.46 -2.23
C ALA A 17 -10.25 3.47 -1.24
N VAL A 18 -10.46 4.01 -0.04
CA VAL A 18 -9.44 4.11 1.01
C VAL A 18 -9.13 2.73 1.59
N THR A 19 -10.18 1.96 1.88
CA THR A 19 -10.02 0.59 2.36
C THR A 19 -9.27 -0.24 1.34
N GLY A 20 -9.61 -0.11 0.05
CA GLY A 20 -8.90 -0.77 -1.05
C GLY A 20 -7.44 -0.34 -1.18
N SER A 21 -7.11 0.94 -0.92
CA SER A 21 -5.71 1.38 -0.90
C SER A 21 -4.90 0.85 0.30
N ALA A 22 -5.56 0.57 1.42
CA ALA A 22 -4.90 0.08 2.64
C ALA A 22 -4.82 -1.45 2.69
N VAL A 23 -5.80 -2.15 2.10
CA VAL A 23 -5.87 -3.61 2.09
C VAL A 23 -5.23 -4.16 0.82
N GLY A 24 -4.10 -4.86 0.98
CA GLY A 24 -3.38 -5.45 -0.14
C GLY A 24 -2.37 -6.51 0.27
N LEU A 25 -1.29 -6.66 -0.51
CA LEU A 25 -0.23 -7.66 -0.30
C LEU A 25 0.42 -7.57 1.08
N GLY A 26 0.43 -6.38 1.68
CA GLY A 26 0.89 -6.18 3.05
C GLY A 26 0.14 -7.06 4.07
N ASN A 27 -1.17 -7.19 3.92
CA ASN A 27 -2.01 -7.95 4.86
C ASN A 27 -1.92 -9.46 4.61
N PHE A 28 -1.80 -9.89 3.36
CA PHE A 28 -1.84 -11.32 3.01
C PHE A 28 -0.47 -11.99 2.94
N LEU A 29 0.58 -11.25 2.56
CA LEU A 29 1.94 -11.81 2.40
C LEU A 29 2.87 -11.32 3.51
N ARG A 30 2.96 -10.00 3.70
CA ARG A 30 3.96 -9.42 4.62
C ARG A 30 3.62 -9.64 6.08
N PHE A 31 2.36 -9.45 6.49
CA PHE A 31 1.95 -9.60 7.88
C PHE A 31 2.11 -11.04 8.39
N PRO A 32 1.60 -12.09 7.72
CA PRO A 32 1.79 -13.46 8.18
C PRO A 32 3.27 -13.86 8.21
N GLY A 33 4.06 -13.42 7.20
CA GLY A 33 5.50 -13.68 7.17
C GLY A 33 6.24 -13.07 8.36
N LYS A 34 5.87 -11.84 8.76
CA LYS A 34 6.47 -11.18 9.93
C LYS A 34 5.97 -11.74 11.25
N ALA A 35 4.68 -12.06 11.36
CA ALA A 35 4.15 -12.72 12.54
C ALA A 35 4.83 -14.08 12.75
N ALA A 36 4.97 -14.90 11.71
CA ALA A 36 5.65 -16.20 11.79
C ALA A 36 7.14 -16.06 12.16
N GLN A 37 7.82 -15.03 11.66
CA GLN A 37 9.24 -14.77 11.98
C GLN A 37 9.46 -14.34 13.44
N TYR A 38 8.51 -13.62 14.04
CA TYR A 38 8.63 -13.02 15.38
C TYR A 38 7.72 -13.72 16.41
N GLU A 39 7.68 -15.05 16.38
CA GLU A 39 7.00 -15.90 17.39
C GLU A 39 5.48 -15.68 17.50
N GLY A 40 4.86 -15.11 16.46
CA GLY A 40 3.40 -14.97 16.32
C GLY A 40 2.77 -14.07 17.39
N GLY A 41 2.41 -14.66 18.53
CA GLY A 41 1.72 -13.99 19.63
C GLY A 41 2.54 -12.87 20.26
N ALA A 42 3.87 -13.05 20.38
CA ALA A 42 4.76 -12.03 20.92
C ALA A 42 4.83 -10.79 20.00
N PHE A 43 4.80 -10.98 18.68
CA PHE A 43 4.74 -9.90 17.69
C PHE A 43 3.45 -9.07 17.76
N MET A 44 2.33 -9.69 18.17
CA MET A 44 1.04 -9.00 18.18
C MET A 44 0.96 -7.85 19.19
N ILE A 45 1.66 -7.96 20.33
CA ILE A 45 1.65 -6.94 21.37
C ILE A 45 2.22 -5.60 20.85
N PRO A 46 3.49 -5.52 20.38
CA PRO A 46 4.03 -4.29 19.82
C PRO A 46 3.31 -3.87 18.54
N TYR A 47 2.77 -4.81 17.74
CA TYR A 47 1.98 -4.48 16.55
C TYR A 47 0.71 -3.69 16.90
N VAL A 48 -0.07 -4.13 17.88
CA VAL A 48 -1.29 -3.43 18.31
C VAL A 48 -0.95 -2.08 18.96
N ILE A 49 0.11 -2.02 19.79
CA ILE A 49 0.56 -0.76 20.38
C ILE A 49 0.96 0.23 19.28
N ALA A 50 1.74 -0.19 18.29
CA ALA A 50 2.14 0.65 17.16
C ALA A 50 0.94 1.07 16.31
N LEU A 51 -0.05 0.19 16.10
CA LEU A 51 -1.27 0.52 15.37
C LEU A 51 -2.04 1.66 16.07
N LEU A 52 -2.20 1.58 17.39
CA LEU A 52 -2.94 2.57 18.15
C LEU A 52 -2.19 3.90 18.34
N LEU A 53 -0.88 3.83 18.61
CA LEU A 53 -0.07 5.02 18.93
C LEU A 53 0.54 5.69 17.71
N LEU A 54 0.80 4.95 16.63
CA LEU A 54 1.41 5.48 15.41
C LEU A 54 0.47 5.39 14.22
N GLY A 55 -0.13 4.22 13.97
CA GLY A 55 -0.99 4.00 12.81
C GLY A 55 -2.19 4.95 12.75
N LEU A 56 -3.01 4.98 13.81
CA LEU A 56 -4.19 5.85 13.85
C LEU A 56 -3.86 7.34 13.81
N PRO A 57 -2.91 7.87 14.62
CA PRO A 57 -2.57 9.29 14.57
C PRO A 57 -1.97 9.72 13.24
N ILE A 58 -1.11 8.90 12.62
CA ILE A 58 -0.55 9.19 11.30
C ILE A 58 -1.66 9.21 10.25
N ALA A 59 -2.56 8.23 10.24
CA ALA A 59 -3.67 8.18 9.28
C ALA A 59 -4.59 9.41 9.40
N TRP A 60 -4.91 9.86 10.62
CA TRP A 60 -5.67 11.09 10.82
C TRP A 60 -4.93 12.34 10.36
N ALA A 61 -3.61 12.41 10.61
CA ALA A 61 -2.78 13.53 10.17
C ALA A 61 -2.71 13.60 8.63
N GLU A 62 -2.44 12.48 7.96
CA GLU A 62 -2.40 12.39 6.50
C GLU A 62 -3.74 12.79 5.88
N TRP A 63 -4.84 12.27 6.43
CA TRP A 63 -6.17 12.62 5.95
C TRP A 63 -6.49 14.11 6.15
N ALA A 64 -6.13 14.68 7.30
CA ALA A 64 -6.32 16.11 7.57
C ALA A 64 -5.50 16.99 6.62
N MET A 65 -4.24 16.64 6.38
CA MET A 65 -3.36 17.35 5.45
C MET A 65 -3.86 17.25 4.00
N GLY A 66 -4.26 16.06 3.57
CA GLY A 66 -4.82 15.81 2.23
C GLY A 66 -6.10 16.61 1.97
N ARG A 67 -7.05 16.62 2.93
CA ARG A 67 -8.27 17.44 2.83
C ARG A 67 -7.95 18.93 2.74
N ARG A 68 -7.01 19.42 3.56
CA ARG A 68 -6.62 20.84 3.56
C ARG A 68 -5.93 21.24 2.25
N GLY A 69 -5.04 20.41 1.72
CA GLY A 69 -4.43 20.62 0.40
C GLY A 69 -5.46 20.61 -0.73
N GLY A 70 -6.36 19.62 -0.74
CA GLY A 70 -7.42 19.51 -1.75
C GLY A 70 -8.37 20.73 -1.76
N ALA A 71 -8.69 21.28 -0.58
CA ALA A 71 -9.44 22.54 -0.46
C ALA A 71 -8.73 23.72 -1.16
N HIS A 72 -7.40 23.75 -1.14
CA HIS A 72 -6.57 24.75 -1.83
C HIS A 72 -6.21 24.37 -3.28
N GLY A 73 -6.68 23.22 -3.78
CA GLY A 73 -6.44 22.77 -5.15
C GLY A 73 -5.15 21.98 -5.36
N HIS A 74 -4.54 21.49 -4.27
CA HIS A 74 -3.32 20.69 -4.30
C HIS A 74 -3.60 19.25 -3.84
N ASN A 75 -3.35 18.28 -4.71
CA ASN A 75 -3.57 16.85 -4.42
C ASN A 75 -2.27 16.04 -4.30
N SER A 76 -1.10 16.70 -4.39
CA SER A 76 0.22 16.07 -4.28
C SER A 76 0.97 16.56 -3.06
N ILE A 77 1.91 15.73 -2.56
CA ILE A 77 2.69 16.02 -1.35
C ILE A 77 3.40 17.39 -1.42
N PRO A 78 4.10 17.78 -2.52
CA PRO A 78 4.72 19.11 -2.62
C PRO A 78 3.71 20.27 -2.51
N GLY A 79 2.51 20.09 -3.08
CA GLY A 79 1.46 21.09 -3.04
C GLY A 79 0.79 21.18 -1.66
N ILE A 80 0.57 20.04 -1.00
CA ILE A 80 0.05 19.97 0.37
C ILE A 80 1.04 20.64 1.33
N PHE A 81 2.34 20.36 1.19
CA PHE A 81 3.38 20.96 2.05
C PHE A 81 3.46 22.48 1.90
N ARG A 82 3.19 23.03 0.72
CA ARG A 82 3.07 24.48 0.52
C ARG A 82 1.94 25.11 1.33
N VAL A 83 0.84 24.38 1.53
CA VAL A 83 -0.34 24.84 2.27
C VAL A 83 -0.16 24.67 3.78
N VAL A 84 0.44 23.56 4.21
CA VAL A 84 0.62 23.23 5.62
C VAL A 84 1.83 23.95 6.22
N TRP A 85 2.91 24.08 5.46
CA TRP A 85 4.15 24.73 5.88
C TRP A 85 4.53 25.87 4.94
N ARG A 86 4.36 27.10 5.43
CA ARG A 86 4.54 28.34 4.66
C ARG A 86 6.01 28.75 4.53
N ASN A 87 6.86 27.84 4.06
CA ASN A 87 8.29 28.04 3.79
C ASN A 87 8.59 27.76 2.31
N LYS A 88 9.51 28.52 1.69
CA LYS A 88 9.97 28.30 0.31
C LYS A 88 10.59 26.91 0.11
N LEU A 89 11.16 26.31 1.16
CA LEU A 89 11.77 24.98 1.12
C LEU A 89 10.75 23.83 1.23
N SER A 90 9.52 24.08 1.67
CA SER A 90 8.55 23.02 1.95
C SER A 90 8.15 22.18 0.72
N PRO A 91 8.00 22.73 -0.49
CA PRO A 91 7.67 21.92 -1.66
C PRO A 91 8.81 20.98 -2.06
N TYR A 92 10.07 21.40 -1.88
CA TYR A 92 11.25 20.60 -2.22
C TYR A 92 11.36 19.37 -1.31
N LEU A 93 11.07 19.53 -0.01
CA LEU A 93 10.98 18.40 0.92
C LEU A 93 9.79 17.48 0.58
N GLY A 94 8.67 18.06 0.12
CA GLY A 94 7.53 17.27 -0.34
C GLY A 94 7.82 16.40 -1.58
N VAL A 95 8.78 16.79 -2.42
CA VAL A 95 9.22 15.96 -3.57
C VAL A 95 9.91 14.69 -3.10
N LEU A 96 10.69 14.74 -2.02
CA LEU A 96 11.29 13.54 -1.43
C LEU A 96 10.22 12.56 -0.94
N GLY A 97 9.12 13.09 -0.40
CA GLY A 97 7.96 12.28 -0.01
C GLY A 97 7.27 11.58 -1.18
N LEU A 98 7.42 12.09 -2.41
CA LEU A 98 6.89 11.44 -3.63
C LEU A 98 7.78 10.29 -4.11
N LEU A 99 9.08 10.31 -3.81
CA LEU A 99 10.00 9.25 -4.23
C LEU A 99 9.69 7.91 -3.56
N ILE A 100 9.27 7.94 -2.30
CA ILE A 100 8.94 6.75 -1.51
C ILE A 100 7.84 5.90 -2.18
N PRO A 101 6.63 6.43 -2.47
CA PRO A 101 5.59 5.64 -3.11
C PRO A 101 5.97 5.20 -4.53
N VAL A 102 6.77 5.98 -5.28
CA VAL A 102 7.25 5.59 -6.60
C VAL A 102 8.14 4.35 -6.53
N VAL A 103 9.14 4.36 -5.64
CA VAL A 103 10.04 3.23 -5.44
C VAL A 103 9.28 2.00 -4.93
N ILE A 104 8.32 2.20 -4.02
CA ILE A 104 7.47 1.11 -3.52
C ILE A 104 6.66 0.51 -4.67
N TYR A 105 6.05 1.35 -5.50
CA TYR A 105 5.22 0.91 -6.60
C TYR A 105 5.98 0.05 -7.61
N MET A 106 7.25 0.38 -7.91
CA MET A 106 8.07 -0.36 -8.88
C MET A 106 8.18 -1.86 -8.55
N TYR A 107 8.47 -2.22 -7.29
CA TYR A 107 8.51 -3.64 -6.91
C TYR A 107 7.13 -4.21 -6.59
N TYR A 108 6.18 -3.37 -6.14
CA TYR A 108 4.85 -3.82 -5.78
C TYR A 108 4.09 -4.36 -6.99
N VAL A 109 4.16 -3.67 -8.13
CA VAL A 109 3.56 -4.12 -9.41
C VAL A 109 4.16 -5.45 -9.87
N TYR A 110 5.46 -5.67 -9.64
CA TYR A 110 6.10 -6.92 -10.01
C TYR A 110 5.57 -8.11 -9.20
N ILE A 111 5.34 -7.92 -7.89
CA ILE A 111 4.71 -8.94 -7.04
C ILE A 111 3.24 -9.15 -7.43
N GLU A 112 2.51 -8.09 -7.77
CA GLU A 112 1.13 -8.20 -8.28
C GLU A 112 1.07 -9.02 -9.59
N ALA A 113 2.06 -8.86 -10.48
CA ALA A 113 2.17 -9.65 -11.69
C ALA A 113 2.35 -11.14 -11.39
N TRP A 114 3.10 -11.50 -10.34
CA TRP A 114 3.17 -12.90 -9.88
C TRP A 114 1.81 -13.39 -9.42
N CYS A 115 1.10 -12.64 -8.58
CA CYS A 115 -0.24 -13.02 -8.12
C CYS A 115 -1.21 -13.26 -9.29
N LEU A 116 -1.18 -12.39 -10.30
CA LEU A 116 -1.97 -12.55 -11.51
C LEU A 116 -1.58 -13.81 -12.31
N GLY A 117 -0.28 -14.08 -12.46
CA GLY A 117 0.21 -15.29 -13.11
C GLY A 117 -0.16 -16.57 -12.36
N TYR A 118 -0.10 -16.56 -11.03
CA TYR A 118 -0.59 -17.65 -10.18
C TYR A 118 -2.09 -17.86 -10.35
N ALA A 119 -2.89 -16.79 -10.37
CA ALA A 119 -4.34 -16.87 -10.58
C ALA A 119 -4.67 -17.51 -11.94
N PHE A 120 -3.98 -17.10 -13.01
CA PHE A 120 -4.17 -17.67 -14.35
C PHE A 120 -3.77 -19.15 -14.42
N LYS A 121 -2.62 -19.51 -13.83
CA LYS A 121 -2.13 -20.90 -13.80
C LYS A 121 -3.01 -21.81 -12.96
N PHE A 122 -3.58 -21.28 -11.88
CA PHE A 122 -4.57 -21.99 -11.08
C PHE A 122 -5.87 -22.21 -11.86
N ALA A 123 -6.36 -21.17 -12.55
CA ALA A 123 -7.58 -21.27 -13.38
C ALA A 123 -7.43 -22.23 -14.58
N THR A 124 -6.23 -22.34 -15.15
CA THR A 124 -5.94 -23.23 -16.29
C THR A 124 -5.52 -24.65 -15.88
N GLY A 125 -5.53 -24.97 -14.58
CA GLY A 125 -5.17 -26.31 -14.07
C GLY A 125 -3.66 -26.62 -14.08
N GLN A 126 -2.81 -25.65 -14.43
CA GLN A 126 -1.34 -25.83 -14.45
C GLN A 126 -0.72 -25.97 -13.05
N MET A 127 -1.50 -25.71 -11.98
CA MET A 127 -1.08 -25.83 -10.58
C MET A 127 -1.45 -27.18 -9.92
N ALA A 128 -1.95 -28.15 -10.70
CA ALA A 128 -2.25 -29.51 -10.24
C ALA A 128 -0.97 -30.38 -10.19
N LEU A 129 0.02 -29.96 -9.41
CA LEU A 129 1.36 -30.58 -9.33
C LEU A 129 1.41 -31.83 -8.44
N GLY A 130 0.27 -32.33 -7.96
CA GLY A 130 0.19 -33.49 -7.07
C GLY A 130 0.40 -33.15 -5.59
N VAL A 131 0.79 -34.14 -4.78
CA VAL A 131 0.94 -34.00 -3.30
C VAL A 131 2.37 -33.61 -2.90
N ASP A 132 3.31 -33.62 -3.86
CA ASP A 132 4.71 -33.41 -3.58
C ASP A 132 5.01 -31.93 -3.31
N LYS A 133 5.51 -31.64 -2.11
CA LYS A 133 5.89 -30.29 -1.67
C LYS A 133 7.09 -29.75 -2.46
N THR A 134 7.95 -30.62 -2.97
CA THR A 134 9.15 -30.21 -3.72
C THR A 134 8.76 -29.61 -5.07
N ALA A 135 7.78 -30.20 -5.76
CA ALA A 135 7.26 -29.69 -7.03
C ALA A 135 6.70 -28.25 -6.92
N TYR A 136 6.02 -27.92 -5.82
CA TYR A 136 5.55 -26.55 -5.57
C TYR A 136 6.69 -25.57 -5.29
N THR A 137 7.76 -26.04 -4.67
CA THR A 137 8.94 -25.21 -4.36
C THR A 137 9.71 -24.91 -5.64
N GLU A 138 9.98 -25.91 -6.48
CA GLU A 138 10.63 -25.76 -7.78
C GLU A 138 9.82 -24.88 -8.74
N PHE A 139 8.50 -25.05 -8.75
CA PHE A 139 7.62 -24.19 -9.51
C PHE A 139 7.74 -22.72 -9.06
N PHE A 140 7.74 -22.48 -7.75
CA PHE A 140 7.87 -21.13 -7.20
C PHE A 140 9.22 -20.50 -7.54
N THR A 141 10.34 -21.21 -7.35
CA THR A 141 11.68 -20.68 -7.66
C THR A 141 11.81 -20.39 -9.15
N GLY A 142 11.39 -21.32 -10.02
CA GLY A 142 11.42 -21.11 -11.48
C GLY A 142 10.50 -20.00 -11.96
N PHE A 143 9.32 -19.82 -11.36
CA PHE A 143 8.36 -18.80 -11.75
C PHE A 143 8.75 -17.39 -11.28
N VAL A 144 9.32 -17.30 -10.08
CA VAL A 144 9.76 -16.04 -9.47
C VAL A 144 11.16 -15.64 -9.96
N GLY A 145 11.91 -16.57 -10.55
CA GLY A 145 13.25 -16.34 -11.08
C GLY A 145 14.34 -16.37 -10.00
N MET A 146 14.14 -17.19 -8.96
CA MET A 146 15.10 -17.40 -7.85
C MET A 146 15.78 -18.76 -7.94
#